data_AF-A0A0V0QY55-F1
#
_entry.id   AF-A0A0V0QY55-F1
#
_cell.length_a   1.000
_cell.length_b   1.000
_cell.length_c   1.000
_cell.angle_alpha   90.00
_cell.angle_beta   90.00
_cell.angle_gamma   90.00
#
_symmetry.space_group_name_H-M   'P 1'
#
loop_
_entity.id
_entity.type
_entity.pdbx_description
1 polymer ?
#
loop_
_entity_poly.entity_id
_entity_poly.type
_entity_poly.pdbx_seq_one_letter_code
_entity_poly.pdbx_strand_id
1 'polypeptide(L)'
;MHRVSQSCLDKKQIDCFYCLNYICCLDHCCKWQQCDCNDCQYCGNKLQKNLLNQEEILYIKSYLEENQLQEKEKLNLQNINSQQIDQNQNEKQLELVDNDQIEDQLQLQAEEIFKQNNKWHMKNKSIENQFCAQQQYKQEVITKDDIKQNALLLQEKYIENLFKNLQQEEFISNENREKQTEPHIEQTNSNIQNNNNNLQNDNLIKQQKKNEQNQQQTKEQLIQQEEKQKNDLIKNYKNYKNLKPSKKKADINVNGELDTQDLANLKKKLQQMTQNLSQNNGNIQNMELNYETILRLQEQTERQIKKVDSALSDVNKNLNDVKKTSKDYNEFSESKDDDYLMIPEISNLENVMDKIQDKNKIVFITGQILEKQNKQWLHDLSQQYFNVEQEILSKKFIDKNPQIFEQWILEQQLQIRSSDQEIVQLIQKIAKKFNAQNKKLDLLTTSFTGLYNEIECNSNQVIEIFGNIHKSRCENIKCEHSNTMIFQASLNQNNELNQICYNCKEKSLRPQLLLKEEKINDKFYQKNLIQQKINDAEIVIMAGLDINNEFISQILADIISKKVCIIEINEQPQLQIGDVMQLVGNELENLKSLCQKILQL
;
A
#
# COMPACT_ATOMS: atom_id res chain seq x y z
N MET A 1 -53.12 -16.26 14.47
CA MET A 1 -53.65 -14.97 13.96
C MET A 1 -53.82 -14.03 15.13
N HIS A 2 -52.81 -13.20 15.45
CA HIS A 2 -52.94 -12.10 16.39
C HIS A 2 -52.80 -10.79 15.63
N ARG A 3 -53.77 -9.88 15.84
CA ARG A 3 -53.85 -8.56 15.21
C ARG A 3 -52.77 -7.64 15.78
N VAL A 4 -51.95 -7.06 14.90
CA VAL A 4 -51.06 -5.94 15.24
C VAL A 4 -51.89 -4.65 15.22
N SER A 5 -51.79 -3.86 16.28
CA SER A 5 -52.51 -2.59 16.44
C SER A 5 -51.90 -1.48 15.58
N GLN A 6 -52.79 -0.75 14.90
CA GLN A 6 -52.52 0.28 13.90
C GLN A 6 -52.14 1.65 14.49
N SER A 7 -51.19 1.71 15.43
CA SER A 7 -50.84 2.97 16.13
C SER A 7 -49.37 3.40 16.07
N CYS A 8 -48.56 2.81 15.20
CA CYS A 8 -47.12 3.12 15.11
C CYS A 8 -46.68 3.80 13.79
N LEU A 9 -47.59 4.26 12.94
CA LEU A 9 -47.22 4.79 11.62
C LEU A 9 -46.90 6.29 11.56
N ASP A 10 -47.05 7.04 12.65
CA ASP A 10 -46.76 8.47 12.64
C ASP A 10 -45.82 8.85 13.79
N LYS A 11 -44.50 8.81 13.54
CA LYS A 11 -43.51 9.65 14.23
C LYS A 11 -42.19 9.67 13.48
N LYS A 12 -41.83 10.87 13.03
CA LYS A 12 -40.53 11.24 12.45
C LYS A 12 -39.37 10.68 13.28
N GLN A 13 -38.41 10.05 12.60
CA GLN A 13 -37.10 9.68 13.14
C GLN A 13 -36.46 10.90 13.79
N ILE A 14 -36.14 10.79 15.07
CA ILE A 14 -35.26 11.69 15.80
C ILE A 14 -33.93 10.95 15.92
N ASP A 15 -32.88 11.54 15.37
CA ASP A 15 -31.51 11.01 15.43
C ASP A 15 -31.05 10.89 16.88
N CYS A 16 -31.03 9.65 17.39
CA CYS A 16 -30.50 9.35 18.71
C CYS A 16 -29.06 8.83 18.57
N PHE A 17 -28.08 9.63 19.00
CA PHE A 17 -26.64 9.34 18.99
C PHE A 17 -26.27 7.98 19.65
N TYR A 18 -27.08 7.47 20.57
CA TYR A 18 -26.84 6.18 21.22
C TYR A 18 -27.24 4.95 20.38
N CYS A 19 -28.17 5.10 19.44
CA CYS A 19 -28.57 4.02 18.53
C CYS A 19 -27.49 3.71 17.48
N LEU A 20 -26.54 4.63 17.27
CA LEU A 20 -25.40 4.48 16.36
C LEU A 20 -24.27 3.59 16.91
N ASN A 21 -24.22 3.36 18.23
CA ASN A 21 -23.09 2.64 18.86
C ASN A 21 -23.45 1.30 19.51
N TYR A 22 -24.72 1.06 19.86
CA TYR A 22 -25.17 -0.22 20.41
C TYR A 22 -26.57 -0.55 19.90
N ILE A 23 -26.71 -1.64 19.14
CA ILE A 23 -28.02 -2.10 18.65
C ILE A 23 -28.78 -2.73 19.81
N CYS A 24 -29.78 -2.01 20.34
CA CYS A 24 -30.94 -2.65 20.95
C CYS A 24 -31.82 -3.24 19.86
N CYS A 25 -32.47 -4.36 20.16
CA CYS A 25 -33.31 -5.14 19.26
C CYS A 25 -34.21 -4.26 18.38
N LEU A 26 -34.21 -4.53 17.08
CA LEU A 26 -34.99 -3.81 16.05
C LEU A 26 -36.50 -3.71 16.36
N ASP A 27 -37.02 -4.57 17.24
CA ASP A 27 -38.45 -4.60 17.59
C ASP A 27 -38.83 -3.77 18.85
N HIS A 28 -37.89 -3.22 19.62
CA HIS A 28 -38.23 -2.51 20.86
C HIS A 28 -37.38 -1.25 21.10
N CYS A 29 -37.96 -0.10 20.79
CA CYS A 29 -37.43 1.19 21.19
C CYS A 29 -37.74 1.45 22.69
N CYS A 30 -36.90 0.92 23.58
CA CYS A 30 -37.07 1.12 25.03
C CYS A 30 -36.23 2.31 25.54
N LYS A 31 -36.89 3.25 26.22
CA LYS A 31 -36.24 4.13 27.19
C LYS A 31 -35.64 3.25 28.29
N TRP A 32 -34.32 3.24 28.42
CA TRP A 32 -33.56 2.32 29.28
C TRP A 32 -33.93 2.28 30.77
N GLN A 33 -34.73 3.23 31.26
CA GLN A 33 -35.12 3.27 32.68
C GLN A 33 -36.34 2.41 33.03
N GLN A 34 -37.02 1.78 32.06
CA GLN A 34 -38.27 1.02 32.28
C GLN A 34 -38.39 -0.25 31.42
N CYS A 35 -37.32 -1.04 31.29
CA CYS A 35 -37.39 -2.31 30.58
C CYS A 35 -37.71 -3.47 31.56
N ASP A 36 -38.95 -3.97 31.51
CA ASP A 36 -39.45 -5.12 32.31
C ASP A 36 -39.49 -6.44 31.49
N CYS A 37 -38.63 -6.58 30.47
CA CYS A 37 -38.61 -7.78 29.63
C CYS A 37 -37.91 -8.95 30.32
N ASN A 38 -38.67 -9.86 30.93
CA ASN A 38 -38.16 -11.07 31.59
C ASN A 38 -37.67 -12.18 30.64
N ASP A 39 -37.93 -12.09 29.32
CA ASP A 39 -37.69 -13.18 28.35
C ASP A 39 -36.76 -12.81 27.17
N CYS A 40 -35.97 -11.74 27.26
CA CYS A 40 -35.01 -11.43 26.20
C CYS A 40 -33.73 -12.28 26.35
N GLN A 41 -33.48 -13.14 25.35
CA GLN A 41 -32.29 -14.00 25.27
C GLN A 41 -30.95 -13.24 25.27
N TYR A 42 -30.98 -11.92 25.06
CA TYR A 42 -29.81 -11.04 25.09
C TYR A 42 -29.57 -10.36 26.43
N CYS A 43 -30.58 -10.25 27.31
CA CYS A 43 -30.42 -9.61 28.63
C CYS A 43 -30.35 -10.61 29.79
N GLY A 44 -30.23 -11.92 29.50
CA GLY A 44 -30.26 -13.02 30.46
C GLY A 44 -29.47 -12.78 31.75
N ASN A 45 -30.15 -12.24 32.76
CA ASN A 45 -30.02 -12.38 34.20
C ASN A 45 -28.62 -12.54 34.86
N LYS A 46 -27.55 -11.99 34.29
CA LYS A 46 -26.23 -11.89 34.97
C LYS A 46 -25.44 -10.62 34.64
N LEU A 47 -26.08 -9.47 34.52
CA LEU A 47 -25.37 -8.20 34.70
C LEU A 47 -25.38 -7.84 36.19
N GLN A 48 -24.36 -8.33 36.90
CA GLN A 48 -23.87 -7.62 38.07
C GLN A 48 -23.63 -6.17 37.65
N LYS A 49 -24.25 -5.23 38.37
CA LYS A 49 -24.03 -3.79 38.27
C LYS A 49 -22.55 -3.47 38.47
N ASN A 50 -21.75 -3.53 37.41
CA ASN A 50 -20.55 -2.72 37.31
C ASN A 50 -21.02 -1.34 36.87
N LEU A 51 -21.45 -0.55 37.85
CA LEU A 51 -21.55 0.89 37.70
C LEU A 51 -20.14 1.37 37.34
N LEU A 52 -20.00 1.99 36.15
CA LEU A 52 -18.82 2.78 35.83
C LEU A 52 -18.48 3.62 37.05
N ASN A 53 -17.24 3.54 37.52
CA ASN A 53 -16.85 4.30 38.69
C ASN A 53 -16.88 5.80 38.36
N GLN A 54 -16.93 6.65 39.38
CA GLN A 54 -17.05 8.10 39.15
C GLN A 54 -15.91 8.67 38.30
N GLU A 55 -14.73 8.03 38.31
CA GLU A 55 -13.57 8.44 37.52
C GLU A 55 -13.78 8.19 36.02
N GLU A 56 -14.35 7.06 35.65
CA GLU A 56 -14.71 6.74 34.25
C GLU A 56 -15.80 7.68 33.71
N ILE A 57 -16.78 8.04 34.55
CA ILE A 57 -17.81 9.02 34.19
C ILE A 57 -17.21 10.42 34.01
N LEU A 58 -16.27 10.81 34.87
CA LEU A 58 -15.57 12.10 34.77
C LEU A 58 -14.66 12.16 33.53
N TYR A 59 -13.98 11.06 33.21
CA TYR A 59 -13.16 10.95 32.00
C TYR A 59 -13.99 11.10 30.73
N ILE A 60 -15.12 10.39 30.62
CA ILE A 60 -16.02 10.48 29.46
C ILE A 60 -16.59 11.90 29.34
N LYS A 61 -16.94 12.56 30.45
CA LYS A 61 -17.41 13.95 30.42
C LYS A 61 -16.32 14.92 29.92
N SER A 62 -15.10 14.81 30.44
CA SER A 62 -13.97 15.63 30.00
C SER A 62 -13.70 15.46 28.51
N TYR A 63 -13.71 14.22 28.01
CA TYR A 63 -13.48 13.91 26.60
C TYR A 63 -14.57 14.48 25.68
N LEU A 64 -15.84 14.45 26.12
CA LEU A 64 -16.95 15.03 25.36
C LEU A 64 -16.90 16.57 25.36
N GLU A 65 -16.51 17.20 26.47
CA GLU A 65 -16.35 18.65 26.56
C GLU A 65 -15.20 19.16 25.66
N GLU A 66 -14.09 18.42 25.60
CA GLU A 66 -12.96 18.75 24.72
C GLU A 66 -13.32 18.65 23.24
N ASN A 67 -14.04 17.61 22.83
CA ASN A 67 -14.51 17.46 21.45
C ASN A 67 -15.52 18.57 21.05
N GLN A 68 -16.42 18.96 21.96
CA GLN A 68 -17.34 20.07 21.71
C GLN A 68 -16.62 21.43 21.59
N LEU A 69 -15.51 21.61 22.31
CA LEU A 69 -14.68 22.80 22.21
C LEU A 69 -13.98 22.86 20.84
N GLN A 70 -13.39 21.75 20.40
CA GLN A 70 -12.73 21.63 19.10
C GLN A 70 -13.70 21.87 17.93
N GLU A 71 -14.94 21.38 18.00
CA GLU A 71 -15.95 21.66 16.98
C GLU A 71 -16.35 23.14 16.92
N LYS A 72 -16.46 23.81 18.09
CA LYS A 72 -16.74 25.26 18.14
C LYS A 72 -15.59 26.07 17.56
N GLU A 73 -14.35 25.69 17.82
CA GLU A 73 -13.17 26.34 17.24
C GLU A 73 -13.12 26.18 15.72
N LYS A 74 -13.45 24.99 15.21
CA LYS A 74 -13.53 24.71 13.77
C LYS A 74 -14.63 25.54 13.09
N LEU A 75 -15.80 25.66 13.72
CA LEU A 75 -16.90 26.49 13.23
C LEU A 75 -16.53 27.99 13.24
N ASN A 76 -15.84 28.45 14.27
CA ASN A 76 -15.34 29.83 14.34
C ASN A 76 -14.31 30.14 13.24
N LEU A 77 -13.39 29.22 12.96
CA LEU A 77 -12.44 29.36 11.85
C LEU A 77 -13.13 29.42 10.48
N GLN A 78 -14.19 28.63 10.28
CA GLN A 78 -15.00 28.68 9.06
C GLN A 78 -15.75 30.03 8.92
N ASN A 79 -16.26 30.57 10.02
CA ASN A 79 -16.93 31.87 10.03
C ASN A 79 -15.96 33.03 9.75
N ILE A 80 -14.74 32.98 10.31
CA ILE A 80 -13.68 33.99 10.04
C ILE A 80 -13.29 33.97 8.55
N ASN A 81 -13.09 32.78 7.98
CA ASN A 81 -12.77 32.65 6.55
C ASN A 81 -13.90 33.17 5.66
N SER A 82 -15.16 32.94 6.03
CA SER A 82 -16.31 33.44 5.28
C SER A 82 -16.41 34.98 5.34
N GLN A 83 -16.17 35.58 6.51
CA GLN A 83 -16.14 37.04 6.67
C GLN A 83 -14.98 37.70 5.90
N GLN A 84 -13.82 37.06 5.81
CA GLN A 84 -12.70 37.54 4.99
C GLN A 84 -12.98 37.47 3.49
N ILE A 85 -13.74 36.46 3.04
CA ILE A 85 -14.17 36.36 1.64
C ILE A 85 -15.16 37.49 1.30
N ASP A 86 -16.11 37.80 2.18
CA ASP A 86 -17.08 38.87 1.98
C ASP A 86 -16.42 40.28 2.03
N GLN A 87 -15.40 40.47 2.87
CA GLN A 87 -14.60 41.71 2.89
C GLN A 87 -13.80 41.90 1.59
N ASN A 88 -13.16 40.84 1.09
CA ASN A 88 -12.41 40.88 -0.17
C ASN A 88 -13.31 41.09 -1.40
N GLN A 89 -14.58 40.69 -1.35
CA GLN A 89 -15.55 40.94 -2.42
C GLN A 89 -16.08 42.38 -2.40
N ASN A 90 -16.23 42.99 -1.21
CA ASN A 90 -16.65 44.38 -1.08
C ASN A 90 -15.54 45.39 -1.44
N GLU A 91 -14.26 45.07 -1.16
CA GLU A 91 -13.14 45.92 -1.58
C GLU A 91 -12.96 45.92 -3.10
N LYS A 92 -13.34 44.85 -3.81
CA LYS A 92 -13.35 44.79 -5.28
C LYS A 92 -14.47 45.58 -5.96
N GLN A 93 -15.48 46.06 -5.23
CA GLN A 93 -16.57 46.86 -5.80
C GLN A 93 -16.34 48.38 -5.72
N LEU A 94 -15.19 48.84 -5.22
CA LEU A 94 -14.93 50.27 -4.97
C LEU A 94 -13.81 50.92 -5.80
N GLU A 95 -13.30 50.24 -6.84
CA GLU A 95 -12.41 50.87 -7.82
C GLU A 95 -13.05 50.85 -9.21
N LEU A 96 -13.71 51.97 -9.56
CA LEU A 96 -14.04 52.31 -10.94
C LEU A 96 -12.76 52.82 -11.62
N VAL A 97 -12.14 51.96 -12.42
CA VAL A 97 -11.04 52.32 -13.34
C VAL A 97 -11.41 51.79 -14.73
N ASP A 98 -11.09 52.60 -15.75
CA ASP A 98 -11.49 52.45 -17.15
C ASP A 98 -11.41 51.01 -17.69
N ASN A 99 -12.57 50.50 -18.11
CA ASN A 99 -12.78 49.13 -18.60
C ASN A 99 -11.90 48.74 -19.79
N ASP A 100 -11.45 49.70 -20.59
CA ASP A 100 -10.69 49.41 -21.82
C ASP A 100 -9.26 48.91 -21.52
N GLN A 101 -8.66 49.29 -20.38
CA GLN A 101 -7.32 48.79 -20.00
C GLN A 101 -7.35 47.41 -19.37
N ILE A 102 -8.48 47.03 -18.76
CA ILE A 102 -8.67 45.72 -18.14
C ILE A 102 -8.90 44.66 -19.22
N GLU A 103 -9.62 44.98 -20.28
CA GLU A 103 -9.85 44.04 -21.39
C GLU A 103 -8.53 43.68 -22.11
N ASP A 104 -7.67 44.68 -22.37
CA ASP A 104 -6.33 44.45 -22.95
C ASP A 104 -5.42 43.64 -22.02
N GLN A 105 -5.47 43.88 -20.70
CA GLN A 105 -4.69 43.09 -19.73
C GLN A 105 -5.21 41.65 -19.58
N LEU A 106 -6.53 41.46 -19.58
CA LEU A 106 -7.14 40.12 -19.54
C LEU A 106 -6.86 39.34 -20.82
N GLN A 107 -6.83 40.00 -21.98
CA GLN A 107 -6.48 39.38 -23.24
C GLN A 107 -5.00 38.97 -23.29
N LEU A 108 -4.10 39.83 -22.78
CA LEU A 108 -2.68 39.48 -22.63
C LEU A 108 -2.46 38.31 -21.65
N GLN A 109 -3.17 38.29 -20.52
CA GLN A 109 -3.11 37.17 -19.57
C GLN A 109 -3.68 35.88 -20.17
N ALA A 110 -4.78 35.95 -20.92
CA ALA A 110 -5.35 34.80 -21.61
C ALA A 110 -4.40 34.23 -22.67
N GLU A 111 -3.73 35.10 -23.44
CA GLU A 111 -2.70 34.67 -24.40
C GLU A 111 -1.47 34.05 -23.71
N GLU A 112 -1.09 34.56 -22.55
CA GLU A 112 0.04 34.03 -21.78
C GLU A 112 -0.29 32.65 -21.18
N ILE A 113 -1.50 32.48 -20.62
CA ILE A 113 -2.03 31.19 -20.16
C ILE A 113 -2.11 30.20 -21.34
N PHE A 114 -2.59 30.64 -22.50
CA PHE A 114 -2.65 29.81 -23.71
C PHE A 114 -1.25 29.38 -24.18
N LYS A 115 -0.26 30.28 -24.15
CA LYS A 115 1.15 29.97 -24.46
C LYS A 115 1.74 28.99 -23.45
N GLN A 116 1.45 29.14 -22.16
CA GLN A 116 1.91 28.21 -21.11
C GLN A 116 1.27 26.84 -21.24
N ASN A 117 -0.03 26.75 -21.53
CA ASN A 117 -0.74 25.50 -21.77
C ASN A 117 -0.23 24.78 -23.02
N ASN A 118 0.06 25.49 -24.10
CA ASN A 118 0.68 24.90 -25.29
C ASN A 118 2.12 24.44 -25.03
N LYS A 119 2.90 25.17 -24.23
CA LYS A 119 4.24 24.76 -23.81
C LYS A 119 4.19 23.49 -22.94
N TRP A 120 3.21 23.40 -22.05
CA TRP A 120 2.95 22.21 -21.24
C TRP A 120 2.49 21.02 -22.09
N HIS A 121 1.57 21.23 -23.04
CA HIS A 121 1.13 20.19 -23.98
C HIS A 121 2.26 19.68 -24.88
N MET A 122 3.13 20.57 -25.39
CA MET A 122 4.29 20.17 -26.18
C MET A 122 5.32 19.41 -25.34
N LYS A 123 5.49 19.78 -24.06
CA LYS A 123 6.35 19.06 -23.12
C LYS A 123 5.80 17.67 -22.81
N ASN A 124 4.49 17.53 -22.63
CA ASN A 124 3.85 16.24 -22.38
C ASN A 124 3.81 15.36 -23.63
N LYS A 125 3.60 15.93 -24.82
CA LYS A 125 3.70 15.20 -26.09
C LYS A 125 5.13 14.73 -26.35
N SER A 126 6.14 15.48 -25.91
CA SER A 126 7.54 15.05 -25.93
C SER A 126 7.79 13.88 -24.97
N ILE A 127 7.19 13.92 -23.77
CA ILE A 127 7.27 12.83 -22.77
C ILE A 127 6.52 11.58 -23.28
N GLU A 128 5.33 11.72 -23.87
CA GLU A 128 4.59 10.62 -24.50
C GLU A 128 5.36 10.01 -25.68
N ASN A 129 5.98 10.84 -26.52
CA ASN A 129 6.83 10.37 -27.61
C ASN A 129 8.10 9.67 -27.08
N GLN A 130 8.67 10.12 -25.97
CA GLN A 130 9.77 9.43 -25.29
C GLN A 130 9.33 8.10 -24.66
N PHE A 131 8.11 8.04 -24.13
CA PHE A 131 7.52 6.83 -23.56
C PHE A 131 7.17 5.82 -24.66
N CYS A 132 6.57 6.26 -25.77
CA CYS A 132 6.34 5.45 -26.98
C CYS A 132 7.65 4.96 -27.60
N ALA A 133 8.69 5.81 -27.67
CA ALA A 133 10.01 5.39 -28.13
C ALA A 133 10.66 4.36 -27.19
N GLN A 134 10.48 4.49 -25.86
CA GLN A 134 10.94 3.47 -24.89
C GLN A 134 10.13 2.16 -24.97
N GLN A 135 8.85 2.21 -25.33
CA GLN A 135 8.02 1.01 -25.55
C GLN A 135 8.34 0.34 -26.89
N GLN A 136 8.67 1.11 -27.93
CA GLN A 136 9.21 0.56 -29.18
C GLN A 136 10.61 -0.04 -28.98
N TYR A 137 11.44 0.54 -28.11
CA TYR A 137 12.74 -0.05 -27.72
C TYR A 137 12.60 -1.35 -26.91
N LYS A 138 11.45 -1.57 -26.25
CA LYS A 138 11.12 -2.84 -25.57
C LYS A 138 10.62 -3.95 -26.50
N GLN A 139 10.35 -3.63 -27.78
CA GLN A 139 10.01 -4.63 -28.80
C GLN A 139 11.26 -5.19 -29.51
N GLU A 140 12.45 -4.66 -29.25
CA GLU A 140 13.69 -5.28 -29.67
C GLU A 140 14.14 -6.34 -28.65
N VAL A 141 14.58 -7.49 -29.16
CA VAL A 141 15.01 -8.65 -28.37
C VAL A 141 16.10 -8.21 -27.41
N ILE A 142 15.74 -8.09 -26.12
CA ILE A 142 16.69 -7.82 -25.04
C ILE A 142 17.74 -8.93 -25.08
N THR A 143 18.97 -8.58 -25.48
CA THR A 143 20.05 -9.56 -25.55
C THR A 143 20.61 -9.84 -24.16
N LYS A 144 21.32 -10.96 -24.03
CA LYS A 144 21.99 -11.33 -22.78
C LYS A 144 22.98 -10.26 -22.31
N ASP A 145 23.54 -9.50 -23.25
CA ASP A 145 24.49 -8.42 -22.99
C ASP A 145 23.78 -7.15 -22.50
N ASP A 146 22.56 -6.86 -22.97
CA ASP A 146 21.76 -5.70 -22.52
C ASP A 146 21.30 -5.85 -21.07
N ILE A 147 20.92 -7.06 -20.64
CA ILE A 147 20.56 -7.34 -19.24
C ILE A 147 21.78 -7.20 -18.35
N LYS A 148 22.95 -7.71 -18.80
CA LYS A 148 24.19 -7.63 -18.04
C LYS A 148 24.69 -6.19 -17.92
N GLN A 149 24.60 -5.40 -18.98
CA GLN A 149 24.93 -3.97 -18.98
C GLN A 149 23.99 -3.17 -18.08
N ASN A 150 22.68 -3.44 -18.12
CA ASN A 150 21.72 -2.76 -17.23
C ASN A 150 21.92 -3.12 -15.75
N ALA A 151 22.27 -4.37 -15.44
CA ALA A 151 22.61 -4.78 -14.08
C ALA A 151 23.89 -4.10 -13.56
N LEU A 152 24.92 -3.99 -14.40
CA LEU A 152 26.15 -3.25 -14.09
C LEU A 152 25.88 -1.75 -13.86
N LEU A 153 25.06 -1.13 -14.72
CA LEU A 153 24.71 0.29 -14.60
C LEU A 153 23.93 0.60 -13.31
N LEU A 154 23.05 -0.32 -12.89
CA LEU A 154 22.33 -0.22 -11.62
C LEU A 154 23.26 -0.38 -10.41
N GLN A 155 24.23 -1.29 -10.50
CA GLN A 155 25.24 -1.48 -9.47
C GLN A 155 26.16 -0.26 -9.34
N GLU A 156 26.57 0.34 -10.45
CA GLU A 156 27.37 1.57 -10.46
C GLU A 156 26.61 2.75 -9.83
N LYS A 157 25.34 2.96 -10.18
CA LYS A 157 24.50 4.01 -9.57
C LYS A 157 24.30 3.80 -8.07
N TYR A 158 24.18 2.56 -7.63
CA TYR A 158 24.05 2.24 -6.21
C TYR A 158 25.36 2.55 -5.45
N ILE A 159 26.52 2.21 -6.01
CA ILE A 159 27.83 2.53 -5.45
C ILE A 159 28.04 4.06 -5.43
N GLU A 160 27.65 4.77 -6.50
CA GLU A 160 27.76 6.23 -6.57
C GLU A 160 26.90 6.92 -5.51
N ASN A 161 25.69 6.41 -5.23
CA ASN A 161 24.85 6.90 -4.14
C ASN A 161 25.43 6.59 -2.75
N LEU A 162 26.03 5.41 -2.55
CA LEU A 162 26.75 5.09 -1.31
C LEU A 162 27.93 6.06 -1.08
N PHE A 163 28.70 6.38 -2.14
CA PHE A 163 29.77 7.37 -2.06
C PHE A 163 29.26 8.78 -1.77
N LYS A 164 28.15 9.21 -2.39
CA LYS A 164 27.53 10.51 -2.10
C LYS A 164 27.06 10.61 -0.64
N ASN A 165 26.49 9.54 -0.10
CA ASN A 165 26.04 9.49 1.29
C ASN A 165 27.24 9.52 2.26
N LEU A 166 28.31 8.77 1.97
CA LEU A 166 29.54 8.82 2.76
C LEU A 166 30.22 10.19 2.72
N GLN A 167 30.24 10.85 1.56
CA GLN A 167 30.75 12.22 1.42
C GLN A 167 29.89 13.23 2.19
N GLN A 168 28.57 13.06 2.24
CA GLN A 168 27.68 13.91 3.05
C GLN A 168 27.92 13.71 4.55
N GLU A 169 28.16 12.49 5.01
CA GLU A 169 28.52 12.22 6.41
C GLU A 169 29.90 12.77 6.78
N GLU A 170 30.87 12.70 5.86
CA GLU A 170 32.19 13.34 6.01
C GLU A 170 32.09 14.87 6.01
N PHE A 171 31.19 15.45 5.20
CA PHE A 171 30.93 16.89 5.16
C PHE A 171 30.32 17.39 6.48
N ILE A 172 29.36 16.66 7.06
CA ILE A 172 28.76 16.97 8.38
C ILE A 172 29.79 16.81 9.52
N SER A 173 30.74 15.88 9.36
CA SER A 173 31.89 15.70 10.27
C SER A 173 32.90 16.85 10.16
N ASN A 174 33.16 17.36 8.95
CA ASN A 174 34.18 18.37 8.68
C ASN A 174 33.68 19.81 8.86
N GLU A 175 32.38 20.09 8.69
CA GLU A 175 31.76 21.38 9.08
C GLU A 175 31.91 21.69 10.57
N ASN A 176 32.11 20.66 11.40
CA ASN A 176 32.42 20.80 12.82
C ASN A 176 33.91 21.01 13.12
N ARG A 177 34.79 20.97 12.11
CA ARG A 177 36.26 21.04 12.29
C ARG A 177 36.94 22.22 11.60
N GLU A 178 36.33 22.88 10.62
CA GLU A 178 36.97 23.99 9.91
C GLU A 178 36.30 25.34 10.18
N LYS A 179 36.51 25.86 11.38
CA LYS A 179 36.77 27.29 11.58
C LYS A 179 38.27 27.47 11.81
N GLN A 180 39.06 27.55 10.74
CA GLN A 180 40.27 28.38 10.59
C GLN A 180 41.07 28.00 9.33
N THR A 181 41.34 29.03 8.52
CA THR A 181 42.43 29.23 7.53
C THR A 181 42.42 28.48 6.18
N GLU A 182 42.11 29.26 5.13
CA GLU A 182 42.55 29.15 3.71
C GLU A 182 44.04 29.60 3.55
N PRO A 183 44.82 29.22 2.49
CA PRO A 183 44.61 29.75 1.11
C PRO A 183 45.06 28.91 -0.13
N HIS A 184 44.46 29.28 -1.27
CA HIS A 184 44.85 29.32 -2.71
C HIS A 184 45.96 28.45 -3.35
N ILE A 185 45.71 27.93 -4.58
CA ILE A 185 46.45 28.19 -5.86
C ILE A 185 45.78 27.49 -7.09
N GLU A 186 46.12 27.99 -8.28
CA GLU A 186 45.46 28.04 -9.61
C GLU A 186 45.48 26.82 -10.57
N GLN A 187 44.49 26.87 -11.48
CA GLN A 187 44.38 26.48 -12.92
C GLN A 187 45.44 25.61 -13.65
N THR A 188 44.98 24.69 -14.52
CA THR A 188 45.14 24.77 -16.00
C THR A 188 44.43 23.64 -16.78
N ASN A 189 43.99 23.97 -18.00
CA ASN A 189 43.31 23.16 -19.03
C ASN A 189 44.26 22.24 -19.84
N SER A 190 43.74 21.17 -20.48
CA SER A 190 43.74 20.97 -21.95
C SER A 190 43.32 19.55 -22.44
N ASN A 191 42.88 19.52 -23.70
CA ASN A 191 42.23 18.47 -24.51
C ASN A 191 43.08 17.23 -24.87
N ILE A 192 42.44 16.11 -25.28
CA ILE A 192 42.55 15.43 -26.62
C ILE A 192 41.85 14.04 -26.65
N GLN A 193 41.38 13.68 -27.86
CA GLN A 193 40.53 12.57 -28.33
C GLN A 193 41.13 11.13 -28.42
N ASN A 194 40.21 10.16 -28.38
CA ASN A 194 40.03 8.91 -29.17
C ASN A 194 40.92 7.64 -29.10
N ASN A 195 40.17 6.51 -29.07
CA ASN A 195 40.42 5.11 -29.47
C ASN A 195 41.11 4.12 -28.49
N ASN A 196 40.36 3.12 -27.99
CA ASN A 196 40.67 1.66 -28.09
C ASN A 196 39.76 0.78 -27.20
N ASN A 197 38.79 0.07 -27.79
CA ASN A 197 37.81 -0.77 -27.08
C ASN A 197 38.24 -2.20 -26.72
N ASN A 198 39.52 -2.57 -26.85
CA ASN A 198 40.01 -3.88 -26.40
C ASN A 198 41.09 -3.81 -25.31
N LEU A 199 41.41 -2.62 -24.79
CA LEU A 199 42.29 -2.42 -23.62
C LEU A 199 41.54 -2.15 -22.31
N GLN A 200 40.22 -1.93 -22.35
CA GLN A 200 39.46 -1.49 -21.18
C GLN A 200 39.26 -2.59 -20.12
N ASN A 201 39.09 -3.86 -20.49
CA ASN A 201 38.90 -4.92 -19.50
C ASN A 201 40.15 -5.22 -18.67
N ASP A 202 41.33 -5.19 -19.28
CA ASP A 202 42.59 -5.40 -18.56
C ASP A 202 42.93 -4.21 -17.66
N ASN A 203 42.57 -3.00 -18.07
CA ASN A 203 42.73 -1.80 -17.24
C ASN A 203 41.72 -1.77 -16.08
N LEU A 204 40.48 -2.24 -16.29
CA LEU A 204 39.48 -2.32 -15.23
C LEU A 204 39.87 -3.35 -14.15
N ILE A 205 40.38 -4.52 -14.54
CA ILE A 205 40.87 -5.54 -13.59
C ILE A 205 42.11 -5.03 -12.85
N LYS A 206 43.03 -4.33 -13.53
CA LYS A 206 44.20 -3.70 -12.87
C LYS A 206 43.78 -2.59 -11.92
N GLN A 207 42.74 -1.82 -12.25
CA GLN A 207 42.21 -0.75 -11.42
C GLN A 207 41.47 -1.31 -10.19
N GLN A 208 40.71 -2.39 -10.34
CA GLN A 208 40.08 -3.09 -9.22
C GLN A 208 41.12 -3.68 -8.27
N LYS A 209 42.16 -4.37 -8.78
CA LYS A 209 43.25 -4.90 -7.94
C LYS A 209 44.04 -3.80 -7.23
N LYS A 210 44.23 -2.65 -7.88
CA LYS A 210 44.86 -1.48 -7.27
C LYS A 210 43.99 -0.88 -6.16
N ASN A 211 42.67 -0.84 -6.35
CA ASN A 211 41.74 -0.36 -5.34
C ASN A 211 41.68 -1.30 -4.12
N GLU A 212 41.66 -2.62 -4.35
CA GLU A 212 41.74 -3.62 -3.27
C GLU A 212 43.06 -3.50 -2.49
N GLN A 213 44.19 -3.35 -3.18
CA GLN A 213 45.50 -3.14 -2.52
C GLN A 213 45.54 -1.84 -1.72
N ASN A 214 44.97 -0.76 -2.24
CA ASN A 214 44.90 0.51 -1.52
C ASN A 214 44.00 0.42 -0.28
N GLN A 215 42.85 -0.25 -0.37
CA GLN A 215 41.97 -0.47 0.78
C GLN A 215 42.64 -1.33 1.85
N GLN A 216 43.39 -2.35 1.43
CA GLN A 216 44.13 -3.22 2.35
C GLN A 216 45.30 -2.48 3.02
N GLN A 217 46.03 -1.64 2.28
CA GLN A 217 47.06 -0.77 2.86
C GLN A 217 46.49 0.25 3.85
N THR A 218 45.35 0.89 3.54
CA THR A 218 44.69 1.82 4.46
C THR A 218 44.25 1.11 5.74
N LYS A 219 43.71 -0.11 5.64
CA LYS A 219 43.33 -0.92 6.80
C LYS A 219 44.54 -1.29 7.67
N GLU A 220 45.64 -1.70 7.05
CA GLU A 220 46.89 -2.02 7.76
C GLU A 220 47.50 -0.77 8.44
N GLN A 221 47.45 0.39 7.79
CA GLN A 221 47.91 1.66 8.38
C GLN A 221 47.08 2.07 9.61
N LEU A 222 45.75 1.91 9.55
CA LEU A 222 44.86 2.18 10.69
C LEU A 222 45.15 1.24 11.87
N ILE A 223 45.31 -0.06 11.62
CA ILE A 223 45.66 -1.04 12.65
C ILE A 223 47.03 -0.70 13.29
N GLN A 224 48.03 -0.37 12.47
CA GLN A 224 49.36 0.03 12.99
C GLN A 224 49.30 1.32 13.79
N GLN A 225 48.46 2.28 13.41
CA GLN A 225 48.27 3.53 14.14
C GLN A 225 47.60 3.31 15.49
N GLU A 226 46.58 2.45 15.57
CA GLU A 226 45.92 2.06 16.82
C GLU A 226 46.85 1.27 17.74
N GLU A 227 47.62 0.32 17.22
CA GLU A 227 48.63 -0.41 18.01
C GLU A 227 49.71 0.51 18.55
N LYS A 228 50.17 1.49 17.76
CA LYS A 228 51.12 2.50 18.22
C LYS A 228 50.55 3.34 19.37
N GLN A 229 49.31 3.83 19.23
CA GLN A 229 48.65 4.59 20.31
C GLN A 229 48.48 3.76 21.58
N LYS A 230 48.10 2.47 21.45
CA LYS A 230 47.99 1.53 22.56
C LYS A 230 49.34 1.30 23.26
N ASN A 231 50.41 1.14 22.48
CA ASN A 231 51.75 0.93 23.01
C ASN A 231 52.31 2.18 23.71
N ASP A 232 52.05 3.37 23.17
CA ASP A 232 52.41 4.64 23.80
C ASP A 232 51.66 4.84 25.14
N LEU A 233 50.39 4.46 25.22
CA LEU A 233 49.62 4.46 26.46
C LEU A 233 50.18 3.47 27.49
N ILE A 234 50.52 2.25 27.08
CA ILE A 234 51.14 1.24 27.96
C ILE A 234 52.50 1.74 28.46
N LYS A 235 53.30 2.40 27.61
CA LYS A 235 54.58 3.00 27.97
C LYS A 235 54.40 4.12 29.00
N ASN A 236 53.42 5.00 28.79
CA ASN A 236 53.09 6.08 29.72
C ASN A 236 52.61 5.54 31.08
N TYR A 237 51.78 4.48 31.07
CA TYR A 237 51.32 3.82 32.29
C TYR A 237 52.47 3.13 33.05
N LYS A 238 53.38 2.45 32.35
CA LYS A 238 54.59 1.85 32.96
C LYS A 238 55.52 2.90 33.56
N ASN A 239 55.69 4.05 32.90
CA ASN A 239 56.45 5.19 33.44
C ASN A 239 55.80 5.72 34.74
N TYR A 240 54.47 5.82 34.78
CA TYR A 240 53.73 6.20 35.98
C TYR A 240 53.87 5.18 37.12
N LYS A 241 53.82 3.89 36.80
CA LYS A 241 53.91 2.79 37.79
C LYS A 241 55.33 2.61 38.35
N ASN A 242 56.36 3.02 37.61
CA ASN A 242 57.76 2.98 38.03
C ASN A 242 58.19 4.17 38.90
N LEU A 243 57.32 5.16 39.11
CA LEU A 243 57.47 6.16 40.18
C LEU A 243 57.16 5.48 41.53
N LYS A 244 58.08 4.63 42.00
CA LYS A 244 58.05 4.15 43.39
C LYS A 244 58.31 5.34 44.32
N PRO A 245 57.54 5.50 45.41
CA PRO A 245 57.85 6.49 46.42
C PRO A 245 59.18 6.09 47.08
N SER A 246 60.25 6.82 46.79
CA SER A 246 61.52 6.64 47.47
C SER A 246 61.33 7.04 48.93
N LYS A 247 61.27 6.05 49.82
CA LYS A 247 61.45 6.24 51.27
C LYS A 247 62.90 6.69 51.52
N LYS A 248 63.17 7.97 51.33
CA LYS A 248 64.30 8.66 51.96
C LYS A 248 63.78 9.99 52.48
N LYS A 249 63.83 10.10 53.81
CA LYS A 249 63.67 11.35 54.54
C LYS A 249 64.69 12.34 54.00
N ALA A 250 64.22 13.36 53.30
CA ALA A 250 64.93 14.61 53.09
C ALA A 250 63.85 15.67 52.91
N ASP A 251 63.89 16.67 53.79
CA ASP A 251 63.02 17.84 53.77
C ASP A 251 63.13 18.54 52.43
N ILE A 252 62.14 18.35 51.55
CA ILE A 252 61.89 19.23 50.42
C ILE A 252 60.42 19.58 50.46
N ASN A 253 60.18 20.84 50.81
CA ASN A 253 58.92 21.53 50.72
C ASN A 253 58.56 21.68 49.24
N VAL A 254 57.74 20.77 48.70
CA VAL A 254 57.01 20.96 47.45
C VAL A 254 55.53 20.78 47.73
N ASN A 255 54.88 21.88 48.11
CA ASN A 255 53.44 22.03 48.00
C ASN A 255 53.09 22.06 46.50
N GLY A 256 52.93 20.88 45.92
CA GLY A 256 52.26 20.67 44.66
C GLY A 256 51.10 19.73 44.90
N GLU A 257 50.07 20.21 45.62
CA GLU A 257 48.76 19.55 45.61
C GLU A 257 48.31 19.54 44.15
N LEU A 258 48.36 18.37 43.52
CA LEU A 258 47.65 18.16 42.27
C LEU A 258 46.19 18.41 42.57
N ASP A 259 45.67 19.51 42.00
CA ASP A 259 44.31 19.98 42.22
C ASP A 259 43.35 18.80 42.05
N THR A 260 42.54 18.55 43.08
CA THR A 260 41.48 17.54 43.05
C THR A 260 40.57 17.68 41.82
N GLN A 261 40.49 18.89 41.25
CA GLN A 261 39.82 19.19 39.99
C GLN A 261 40.48 18.49 38.79
N ASP A 262 41.80 18.49 38.70
CA ASP A 262 42.55 17.89 37.59
C ASP A 262 42.45 16.35 37.61
N LEU A 263 42.48 15.75 38.80
CA LEU A 263 42.28 14.32 38.95
C LEU A 263 40.84 13.90 38.58
N ALA A 264 39.84 14.72 38.94
CA ALA A 264 38.45 14.50 38.56
C ALA A 264 38.24 14.65 37.04
N ASN A 265 38.85 15.66 36.42
CA ASN A 265 38.82 15.88 34.97
C ASN A 265 39.47 14.73 34.20
N LEU A 266 40.58 14.18 34.71
CA LEU A 266 41.24 13.03 34.10
C LEU A 266 40.36 11.78 34.16
N LYS A 267 39.72 11.51 35.30
CA LYS A 267 38.77 10.39 35.46
C LYS A 267 37.57 10.51 34.51
N LYS A 268 37.01 11.71 34.36
CA LYS A 268 35.88 11.97 33.45
C LYS A 268 36.27 11.72 31.99
N LYS A 269 37.45 12.18 31.56
CA LYS A 269 37.98 11.90 30.21
C LYS A 269 38.20 10.39 29.99
N LEU A 270 38.68 9.68 31.00
CA LEU A 270 38.92 8.23 30.91
C LEU A 270 37.61 7.43 30.79
N GLN A 271 36.56 7.85 31.51
CA GLN A 271 35.22 7.27 31.38
C GLN A 271 34.61 7.55 29.99
N GLN A 272 34.71 8.77 29.48
CA GLN A 272 34.23 9.11 28.13
C GLN A 272 34.96 8.29 27.05
N MET A 273 36.29 8.15 27.13
CA MET A 273 37.02 7.31 26.19
C MET A 273 36.61 5.83 26.27
N THR A 274 36.33 5.31 27.48
CA THR A 274 35.86 3.93 27.65
C THR A 274 34.48 3.71 27.04
N GLN A 275 33.57 4.68 27.19
CA GLN A 275 32.24 4.65 26.56
C GLN A 275 32.34 4.69 25.02
N ASN A 276 33.20 5.56 24.47
CA ASN A 276 33.42 5.64 23.03
C ASN A 276 34.02 4.35 22.47
N LEU A 277 34.94 3.70 23.19
CA LEU A 277 35.48 2.39 22.79
C LEU A 277 34.42 1.29 22.82
N SER A 278 33.52 1.30 23.80
CA SER A 278 32.40 0.35 23.86
C SER A 278 31.41 0.56 22.71
N GLN A 279 31.11 1.81 22.35
CA GLN A 279 30.25 2.15 21.21
C GLN A 279 30.90 1.74 19.88
N ASN A 280 32.20 2.00 19.72
CA ASN A 280 32.94 1.60 18.52
C ASN A 280 32.99 0.07 18.37
N ASN A 281 33.14 -0.68 19.45
CA ASN A 281 33.05 -2.15 19.40
C ASN A 281 31.65 -2.64 19.00
N GLY A 282 30.58 -1.99 19.47
CA GLY A 282 29.21 -2.29 19.02
C GLY A 282 29.01 -2.01 17.53
N ASN A 283 29.60 -0.91 17.03
CA ASN A 283 29.56 -0.58 15.60
C ASN A 283 30.34 -1.61 14.76
N ILE A 284 31.48 -2.10 15.23
CA ILE A 284 32.25 -3.15 14.56
C ILE A 284 31.44 -4.46 14.49
N GLN A 285 30.81 -4.88 15.58
CA GLN A 285 29.97 -6.08 15.61
C GLN A 285 28.77 -5.96 14.66
N ASN A 286 28.14 -4.78 14.59
CA ASN A 286 27.07 -4.52 13.64
C ASN A 286 27.56 -4.57 12.18
N MET A 287 28.76 -4.06 11.90
CA MET A 287 29.37 -4.18 10.56
C MET A 287 29.68 -5.63 10.19
N GLU A 288 30.17 -6.44 11.13
CA GLU A 288 30.41 -7.88 10.92
C GLU A 288 29.10 -8.62 10.64
N LEU A 289 28.03 -8.34 11.39
CA LEU A 289 26.70 -8.93 11.17
C LEU A 289 26.11 -8.52 9.80
N ASN A 290 26.27 -7.25 9.42
CA ASN A 290 25.86 -6.76 8.11
C ASN A 290 26.65 -7.44 6.99
N TYR A 291 27.95 -7.65 7.17
CA TYR A 291 28.80 -8.35 6.20
C TYR A 291 28.38 -9.82 6.03
N GLU A 292 28.11 -10.55 7.12
CA GLU A 292 27.57 -11.91 7.03
C GLU A 292 26.22 -11.95 6.31
N THR A 293 25.36 -10.96 6.54
CA THR A 293 24.07 -10.85 5.88
C THR A 293 24.24 -10.64 4.37
N ILE A 294 25.18 -9.78 3.96
CA ILE A 294 25.53 -9.57 2.54
C ILE A 294 26.02 -10.87 1.89
N LEU A 295 26.91 -11.62 2.56
CA LEU A 295 27.40 -12.91 2.04
C LEU A 295 26.25 -13.93 1.84
N ARG A 296 25.32 -14.02 2.80
CA ARG A 296 24.15 -14.90 2.68
C ARG A 296 23.23 -14.49 1.52
N LEU A 297 23.03 -13.20 1.32
CA LEU A 297 22.24 -12.67 0.20
C LEU A 297 22.92 -12.95 -1.16
N GLN A 298 24.24 -12.83 -1.23
CA GLN A 298 25.00 -13.20 -2.43
C GLN A 298 24.84 -14.70 -2.76
N GLU A 299 25.01 -15.59 -1.79
CA GLU A 299 24.80 -17.03 -1.99
C GLU A 299 23.37 -17.37 -2.43
N GLN A 300 22.37 -16.72 -1.85
CA GLN A 300 20.97 -16.91 -2.25
C GLN A 300 20.75 -16.45 -3.70
N THR A 301 21.32 -15.31 -4.08
CA THR A 301 21.23 -14.78 -5.43
C THR A 301 21.88 -15.71 -6.45
N GLU A 302 23.07 -16.25 -6.16
CA GLU A 302 23.72 -17.24 -7.02
C GLU A 302 22.89 -18.52 -7.20
N ARG A 303 22.23 -19.00 -6.13
CA ARG A 303 21.32 -20.16 -6.22
C ARG A 303 20.12 -19.86 -7.10
N GLN A 304 19.57 -18.65 -7.05
CA GLN A 304 18.44 -18.26 -7.91
C GLN A 304 18.89 -18.14 -9.37
N ILE A 305 20.05 -17.55 -9.64
CA ILE A 305 20.63 -17.48 -10.99
C ILE A 305 20.77 -18.89 -11.59
N LYS A 306 21.33 -19.85 -10.83
CA LYS A 306 21.46 -21.25 -11.29
C LYS A 306 20.11 -21.92 -11.60
N LYS A 307 19.05 -21.61 -10.84
CA LYS A 307 17.70 -22.12 -11.13
C LYS A 307 17.13 -21.54 -12.42
N VAL A 308 17.32 -20.24 -12.64
CA VAL A 308 16.89 -19.56 -13.87
C VAL A 308 17.64 -20.12 -15.08
N ASP A 309 18.96 -20.30 -15.00
CA ASP A 309 19.76 -20.90 -16.07
C ASP A 309 19.31 -22.33 -16.40
N SER A 310 19.00 -23.14 -15.38
CA SER A 310 18.44 -24.49 -15.58
C SER A 310 17.08 -24.44 -16.29
N ALA A 311 16.16 -23.59 -15.83
CA ALA A 311 14.84 -23.44 -16.43
C ALA A 311 14.93 -22.95 -17.89
N LEU A 312 15.83 -22.01 -18.18
CA LEU A 312 16.09 -21.54 -19.54
C LEU A 312 16.67 -22.64 -20.43
N SER A 313 17.50 -23.53 -19.87
CA SER A 313 18.00 -24.68 -20.61
C SER A 313 16.86 -25.63 -21.00
N ASP A 314 15.93 -25.90 -20.09
CA ASP A 314 14.75 -26.73 -20.34
C ASP A 314 13.79 -26.09 -21.36
N VAL A 315 13.55 -24.78 -21.25
CA VAL A 315 12.75 -24.03 -22.24
C VAL A 315 13.39 -24.11 -23.63
N ASN A 316 14.69 -23.90 -23.74
CA ASN A 316 15.39 -23.99 -25.02
C ASN A 316 15.37 -25.40 -25.62
N LYS A 317 15.46 -26.43 -24.78
CA LYS A 317 15.31 -27.82 -25.20
C LYS A 317 13.90 -28.08 -25.75
N ASN A 318 12.87 -27.68 -25.01
CA ASN A 318 11.48 -27.81 -25.43
C ASN A 318 11.19 -27.00 -26.71
N LEU A 319 11.75 -25.80 -26.84
CA LEU A 319 11.57 -24.95 -28.03
C LEU A 319 12.22 -25.59 -29.27
N ASN A 320 13.35 -26.28 -29.11
CA ASN A 320 13.97 -27.04 -30.19
C ASN A 320 13.18 -28.30 -30.56
N ASP A 321 12.55 -28.95 -29.57
CA ASP A 321 11.66 -30.09 -29.82
C ASP A 321 10.38 -29.65 -30.53
N VAL A 322 9.80 -28.50 -30.15
CA VAL A 322 8.66 -27.86 -30.86
C VAL A 322 9.05 -27.44 -32.28
N LYS A 323 10.24 -26.88 -32.50
CA LYS A 323 10.72 -26.54 -33.86
C LYS A 323 10.96 -27.77 -34.73
N LYS A 324 11.25 -28.93 -34.13
CA LYS A 324 11.37 -30.20 -34.86
C LYS A 324 9.99 -30.73 -35.26
N THR A 325 9.01 -30.68 -34.36
CA THR A 325 7.63 -31.10 -34.66
C THR A 325 6.89 -30.09 -35.55
N SER A 326 7.23 -28.81 -35.52
CA SER A 326 6.61 -27.80 -36.38
C SER A 326 7.01 -27.91 -37.86
N LYS A 327 8.11 -28.62 -38.18
CA LYS A 327 8.46 -28.92 -39.57
C LYS A 327 7.47 -29.88 -40.24
N ASP A 328 6.77 -30.70 -39.44
CA ASP A 328 5.72 -31.60 -39.94
C ASP A 328 4.33 -30.93 -39.98
N TYR A 329 4.19 -29.70 -39.47
CA TYR A 329 2.93 -28.95 -39.41
C TYR A 329 2.69 -27.98 -40.57
N ASN A 330 3.69 -27.77 -41.44
CA ASN A 330 3.55 -26.90 -42.62
C ASN A 330 2.64 -27.49 -43.73
N GLU A 331 2.07 -28.68 -43.54
CA GLU A 331 1.05 -29.26 -44.43
C GLU A 331 -0.40 -29.06 -43.94
N PHE A 332 -0.63 -28.37 -42.82
CA PHE A 332 -1.99 -28.22 -42.24
C PHE A 332 -2.54 -26.78 -42.15
N SER A 333 -1.86 -25.78 -42.72
CA SER A 333 -2.25 -24.37 -42.56
C SER A 333 -3.09 -23.82 -43.73
N GLU A 334 -4.30 -24.34 -43.94
CA GLU A 334 -5.36 -23.65 -44.71
C GLU A 334 -6.78 -23.87 -44.13
N SER A 335 -6.92 -24.22 -42.83
CA SER A 335 -8.23 -24.12 -42.18
C SER A 335 -8.51 -22.66 -41.82
N LYS A 336 -9.43 -22.03 -42.55
CA LYS A 336 -9.93 -20.65 -42.42
C LYS A 336 -10.70 -20.35 -41.13
N ASP A 337 -10.27 -20.87 -39.99
CA ASP A 337 -10.88 -20.57 -38.68
C ASP A 337 -10.08 -19.48 -37.95
N ASP A 338 -9.73 -18.40 -38.65
CA ASP A 338 -9.03 -17.22 -38.09
C ASP A 338 -9.92 -16.37 -37.14
N ASP A 339 -11.18 -16.77 -36.94
CA ASP A 339 -12.16 -16.07 -36.08
C ASP A 339 -11.89 -16.21 -34.56
N TYR A 340 -10.79 -16.87 -34.15
CA TYR A 340 -10.54 -17.19 -32.74
C TYR A 340 -9.76 -16.15 -31.93
N LEU A 341 -9.15 -15.16 -32.57
CA LEU A 341 -8.36 -14.13 -31.88
C LEU A 341 -8.98 -12.75 -32.06
N MET A 342 -10.10 -12.52 -31.39
CA MET A 342 -10.60 -11.15 -31.20
C MET A 342 -9.61 -10.40 -30.32
N ILE A 343 -9.07 -9.31 -30.87
CA ILE A 343 -8.14 -8.42 -30.19
C ILE A 343 -8.96 -7.37 -29.44
N PRO A 344 -8.70 -7.12 -28.15
CA PRO A 344 -9.35 -6.07 -27.39
C PRO A 344 -9.28 -4.69 -28.07
N GLU A 345 -10.36 -3.93 -28.01
CA GLU A 345 -10.47 -2.60 -28.60
C GLU A 345 -10.54 -1.53 -27.50
N ILE A 346 -9.60 -0.57 -27.52
CA ILE A 346 -9.72 0.65 -26.69
C ILE A 346 -10.91 1.45 -27.21
N SER A 347 -11.91 1.64 -26.36
CA SER A 347 -13.20 2.22 -26.71
C SER A 347 -13.44 3.52 -25.95
N ASN A 348 -14.39 4.32 -26.45
CA ASN A 348 -14.96 5.44 -25.71
C ASN A 348 -16.28 5.03 -25.04
N LEU A 349 -16.84 5.93 -24.25
CA LEU A 349 -18.06 5.66 -23.48
C LEU A 349 -19.27 5.46 -24.40
N GLU A 350 -19.38 6.21 -25.48
CA GLU A 350 -20.47 6.13 -26.45
C GLU A 350 -20.55 4.74 -27.11
N ASN A 351 -19.43 4.22 -27.61
CA ASN A 351 -19.37 2.89 -28.23
C ASN A 351 -19.74 1.79 -27.22
N VAL A 352 -19.32 1.94 -25.96
CA VAL A 352 -19.70 1.03 -24.88
C VAL A 352 -21.20 1.06 -24.62
N MET A 353 -21.81 2.25 -24.62
CA MET A 353 -23.25 2.40 -24.42
C MET A 353 -24.06 1.73 -25.54
N ASP A 354 -23.60 1.81 -26.79
CA ASP A 354 -24.24 1.14 -27.93
C ASP A 354 -24.29 -0.39 -27.76
N LYS A 355 -23.30 -1.00 -27.10
CA LYS A 355 -23.31 -2.43 -26.79
C LYS A 355 -24.23 -2.79 -25.64
N ILE A 356 -24.40 -1.90 -24.66
CA ILE A 356 -25.19 -2.15 -23.44
C ILE A 356 -26.69 -2.01 -23.68
N GLN A 357 -27.12 -1.04 -24.49
CA GLN A 357 -28.52 -0.59 -24.55
C GLN A 357 -29.54 -1.70 -24.82
N ASP A 358 -29.18 -2.66 -25.66
CA ASP A 358 -30.07 -3.76 -26.08
C ASP A 358 -29.95 -5.01 -25.21
N LYS A 359 -29.11 -4.99 -24.17
CA LYS A 359 -28.90 -6.14 -23.28
C LYS A 359 -29.94 -6.19 -22.18
N ASN A 360 -30.43 -7.39 -21.92
CA ASN A 360 -31.39 -7.73 -20.89
C ASN A 360 -30.74 -8.32 -19.66
N LYS A 361 -29.54 -8.90 -19.78
CA LYS A 361 -28.82 -9.52 -18.65
C LYS A 361 -27.38 -9.03 -18.60
N ILE A 362 -27.13 -8.17 -17.62
CA ILE A 362 -25.85 -7.49 -17.43
C ILE A 362 -25.25 -7.98 -16.12
N VAL A 363 -23.98 -8.37 -16.13
CA VAL A 363 -23.23 -8.73 -14.92
C VAL A 363 -22.14 -7.69 -14.68
N PHE A 364 -22.13 -7.09 -13.50
CA PHE A 364 -21.02 -6.28 -13.03
C PHE A 364 -20.06 -7.17 -12.23
N ILE A 365 -18.77 -7.09 -12.51
CA ILE A 365 -17.70 -7.69 -11.71
C ILE A 365 -16.82 -6.56 -11.21
N THR A 366 -16.96 -6.20 -9.94
CA THR A 366 -16.17 -5.11 -9.34
C THR A 366 -14.99 -5.62 -8.54
N GLY A 367 -13.88 -4.93 -8.73
CA GLY A 367 -12.66 -5.04 -7.97
C GLY A 367 -12.71 -4.33 -6.63
N GLN A 368 -11.53 -4.07 -6.10
CA GLN A 368 -11.32 -3.30 -4.88
C GLN A 368 -11.20 -1.79 -5.17
N ILE A 369 -12.06 -1.24 -6.04
CA ILE A 369 -11.96 0.15 -6.53
C ILE A 369 -12.06 1.14 -5.36
N LEU A 370 -12.98 0.89 -4.43
CA LEU A 370 -13.23 1.78 -3.29
C LEU A 370 -12.13 1.64 -2.23
N GLU A 371 -11.47 0.48 -2.15
CA GLU A 371 -10.40 0.22 -1.20
C GLU A 371 -9.04 0.75 -1.66
N LYS A 372 -8.82 0.93 -2.98
CA LYS A 372 -7.58 1.50 -3.51
C LYS A 372 -7.26 2.88 -2.94
N GLN A 373 -8.27 3.66 -2.55
CA GLN A 373 -8.10 4.97 -1.93
C GLN A 373 -7.47 4.89 -0.52
N ASN A 374 -7.48 3.71 0.11
CA ASN A 374 -7.16 3.52 1.52
C ASN A 374 -5.84 2.75 1.76
N LYS A 375 -4.95 2.71 0.77
CA LYS A 375 -3.65 1.99 0.86
C LYS A 375 -2.69 2.56 1.91
N GLN A 376 -2.91 3.76 2.43
CA GLN A 376 -1.98 4.41 3.37
C GLN A 376 -1.74 3.56 4.62
N TRP A 377 -2.76 2.93 5.18
CA TRP A 377 -2.58 2.13 6.40
C TRP A 377 -1.78 0.84 6.15
N LEU A 378 -2.09 0.14 5.05
CA LEU A 378 -1.33 -1.03 4.63
C LEU A 378 0.14 -0.68 4.37
N HIS A 379 0.37 0.48 3.78
CA HIS A 379 1.71 1.02 3.60
C HIS A 379 2.40 1.26 4.96
N ASP A 380 1.74 1.90 5.93
CA ASP A 380 2.31 2.15 7.25
C ASP A 380 2.62 0.85 8.01
N LEU A 381 1.74 -0.16 7.92
CA LEU A 381 2.01 -1.50 8.44
C LEU A 381 3.17 -2.19 7.71
N SER A 382 3.30 -2.00 6.40
CA SER A 382 4.38 -2.62 5.62
C SER A 382 5.77 -2.14 6.06
N GLN A 383 5.86 -0.92 6.63
CA GLN A 383 7.09 -0.40 7.23
C GLN A 383 7.46 -1.14 8.53
N GLN A 384 6.48 -1.69 9.24
CA GLN A 384 6.68 -2.42 10.49
C GLN A 384 6.82 -3.93 10.28
N TYR A 385 6.19 -4.47 9.23
CA TYR A 385 6.11 -5.89 8.97
C TYR A 385 6.38 -6.21 7.50
N PHE A 386 7.42 -7.02 7.27
CA PHE A 386 7.81 -7.45 5.94
C PHE A 386 6.65 -8.19 5.24
N ASN A 387 6.31 -7.75 4.03
CA ASN A 387 5.28 -8.35 3.15
C ASN A 387 3.86 -8.42 3.73
N VAL A 388 3.48 -7.58 4.71
CA VAL A 388 2.13 -7.67 5.29
C VAL A 388 1.00 -7.50 4.28
N GLU A 389 1.15 -6.62 3.28
CA GLU A 389 0.13 -6.45 2.23
C GLU A 389 -0.19 -7.77 1.50
N GLN A 390 0.81 -8.63 1.36
CA GLN A 390 0.66 -9.94 0.74
C GLN A 390 0.23 -10.99 1.77
N GLU A 391 0.71 -10.93 3.00
CA GLU A 391 0.50 -12.03 3.96
C GLU A 391 -0.72 -11.84 4.87
N ILE A 392 -1.32 -10.65 4.98
CA ILE A 392 -2.38 -10.38 5.97
C ILE A 392 -3.63 -11.26 5.81
N LEU A 393 -3.93 -11.67 4.57
CA LEU A 393 -5.00 -12.63 4.24
C LEU A 393 -4.52 -14.08 4.17
N SER A 394 -3.37 -14.41 4.74
CA SER A 394 -2.88 -15.78 4.84
C SER A 394 -3.24 -16.37 6.20
N LYS A 395 -3.59 -17.65 6.23
CA LYS A 395 -3.86 -18.36 7.48
C LYS A 395 -2.63 -18.32 8.40
N LYS A 396 -1.44 -18.52 7.82
CA LYS A 396 -0.17 -18.48 8.56
C LYS A 396 0.05 -17.15 9.28
N PHE A 397 -0.31 -16.03 8.65
CA PHE A 397 -0.19 -14.72 9.28
C PHE A 397 -1.19 -14.55 10.41
N ILE A 398 -2.46 -14.90 10.17
CA ILE A 398 -3.52 -14.79 11.19
C ILE A 398 -3.17 -15.62 12.42
N ASP A 399 -2.69 -16.86 12.24
CA ASP A 399 -2.30 -17.74 13.35
C ASP A 399 -1.14 -17.16 14.19
N LYS A 400 -0.21 -16.43 13.54
CA LYS A 400 0.96 -15.83 14.20
C LYS A 400 0.68 -14.45 14.82
N ASN A 401 -0.16 -13.67 14.17
CA ASN A 401 -0.39 -12.26 14.45
C ASN A 401 -1.89 -11.93 14.51
N PRO A 402 -2.69 -12.63 15.33
CA PRO A 402 -4.16 -12.52 15.26
C PRO A 402 -4.63 -11.12 15.67
N GLN A 403 -3.92 -10.43 16.58
CA GLN A 403 -4.22 -9.06 17.01
C GLN A 403 -4.06 -8.03 15.89
N ILE A 404 -3.00 -8.16 15.08
CA ILE A 404 -2.75 -7.26 13.94
C ILE A 404 -3.83 -7.45 12.88
N PHE A 405 -4.19 -8.72 12.62
CA PHE A 405 -5.28 -9.03 11.70
C PHE A 405 -6.62 -8.45 12.20
N GLU A 406 -6.93 -8.53 13.49
CA GLU A 406 -8.17 -7.93 14.03
C GLU A 406 -8.17 -6.41 13.92
N GLN A 407 -7.04 -5.78 14.26
CA GLN A 407 -6.90 -4.34 14.09
C GLN A 407 -7.12 -3.95 12.63
N TRP A 408 -6.51 -4.68 11.69
CA TRP A 408 -6.76 -4.47 10.26
C TRP A 408 -8.23 -4.58 9.90
N ILE A 409 -8.92 -5.64 10.35
CA ILE A 409 -10.36 -5.81 10.10
C ILE A 409 -11.14 -4.62 10.63
N LEU A 410 -10.91 -4.20 11.87
CA LEU A 410 -11.58 -3.06 12.47
C LEU A 410 -11.37 -1.79 11.64
N GLU A 411 -10.14 -1.54 11.23
CA GLU A 411 -9.80 -0.36 10.45
C GLU A 411 -10.45 -0.38 9.07
N GLN A 412 -10.48 -1.53 8.40
CA GLN A 412 -11.26 -1.70 7.17
C GLN A 412 -12.74 -1.40 7.41
N GLN A 413 -13.33 -1.93 8.49
CA GLN A 413 -14.73 -1.67 8.87
C GLN A 413 -15.02 -0.19 9.15
N LEU A 414 -14.07 0.55 9.73
CA LEU A 414 -14.20 1.99 9.98
C LEU A 414 -14.08 2.80 8.69
N GLN A 415 -13.12 2.49 7.83
CA GLN A 415 -12.88 3.21 6.57
C GLN A 415 -14.06 3.11 5.60
N ILE A 416 -14.71 1.96 5.56
CA ILE A 416 -15.94 1.71 4.80
C ILE A 416 -17.01 2.76 5.09
N ARG A 417 -17.19 3.14 6.37
CA ARG A 417 -18.19 4.14 6.77
C ARG A 417 -17.89 5.54 6.24
N SER A 418 -16.63 5.83 5.91
CA SER A 418 -16.20 7.11 5.35
C SER A 418 -16.03 7.10 3.83
N SER A 419 -16.21 5.95 3.17
CA SER A 419 -15.97 5.81 1.74
C SER A 419 -17.03 6.54 0.90
N ASP A 420 -16.65 6.94 -0.31
CA ASP A 420 -17.57 7.54 -1.28
C ASP A 420 -18.62 6.50 -1.72
N GLN A 421 -19.84 6.66 -1.21
CA GLN A 421 -20.97 5.79 -1.52
C GLN A 421 -21.66 6.14 -2.85
N GLU A 422 -21.22 7.17 -3.59
CA GLU A 422 -21.89 7.60 -4.82
C GLU A 422 -22.03 6.45 -5.82
N ILE A 423 -20.97 5.65 -6.01
CA ILE A 423 -21.03 4.54 -6.96
C ILE A 423 -22.01 3.44 -6.52
N VAL A 424 -22.09 3.15 -5.22
CA VAL A 424 -23.03 2.18 -4.65
C VAL A 424 -24.46 2.65 -4.92
N GLN A 425 -24.74 3.94 -4.70
CA GLN A 425 -26.03 4.55 -4.97
C GLN A 425 -26.38 4.54 -6.46
N LEU A 426 -25.40 4.80 -7.34
CA LEU A 426 -25.60 4.76 -8.79
C LEU A 426 -25.96 3.33 -9.25
N ILE A 427 -25.21 2.31 -8.83
CA ILE A 427 -25.49 0.91 -9.15
C ILE A 427 -26.87 0.49 -8.61
N GLN A 428 -27.23 0.92 -7.40
CA GLN A 428 -28.57 0.67 -6.84
C GLN A 428 -29.68 1.30 -7.69
N LYS A 429 -29.49 2.54 -8.16
CA LYS A 429 -30.45 3.20 -9.06
C LYS A 429 -30.57 2.44 -10.38
N ILE A 430 -29.47 1.96 -10.96
CA ILE A 430 -29.48 1.17 -12.20
C ILE A 430 -30.24 -0.13 -11.99
N ALA A 431 -29.94 -0.86 -10.93
CA ALA A 431 -30.62 -2.11 -10.62
C ALA A 431 -32.14 -1.92 -10.46
N LYS A 432 -32.57 -0.88 -9.75
CA LYS A 432 -34.00 -0.51 -9.62
C LYS A 432 -34.63 -0.19 -10.99
N LYS A 433 -33.92 0.59 -11.82
CA LYS A 433 -34.37 0.95 -13.18
C LYS A 433 -34.49 -0.28 -14.08
N PHE A 434 -33.49 -1.15 -14.12
CA PHE A 434 -33.49 -2.37 -14.92
C PHE A 434 -34.60 -3.33 -14.50
N ASN A 435 -34.79 -3.53 -13.19
CA ASN A 435 -35.88 -4.36 -12.70
C ASN A 435 -37.26 -3.83 -13.16
N ALA A 436 -37.47 -2.51 -13.20
CA ALA A 436 -38.70 -1.91 -13.73
C ALA A 436 -38.87 -2.12 -15.25
N GLN A 437 -37.78 -2.35 -15.98
CA GLN A 437 -37.75 -2.64 -17.42
C GLN A 437 -37.72 -4.14 -17.74
N ASN A 438 -37.90 -5.04 -16.76
CA ASN A 438 -37.68 -6.49 -16.88
C ASN A 438 -36.26 -6.89 -17.35
N LYS A 439 -35.28 -6.01 -17.17
CA LYS A 439 -33.86 -6.30 -17.32
C LYS A 439 -33.27 -6.76 -16.00
N LYS A 440 -32.18 -7.53 -16.04
CA LYS A 440 -31.48 -8.06 -14.87
C LYS A 440 -30.08 -7.48 -14.77
N LEU A 441 -29.73 -7.06 -13.56
CA LEU A 441 -28.38 -6.67 -13.18
C LEU A 441 -27.92 -7.58 -12.04
N ASP A 442 -26.88 -8.36 -12.27
CA ASP A 442 -26.20 -9.12 -11.21
C ASP A 442 -24.88 -8.43 -10.87
N LEU A 443 -24.59 -8.29 -9.56
CA LEU A 443 -23.34 -7.70 -9.09
C LEU A 443 -22.51 -8.76 -8.39
N LEU A 444 -21.35 -9.06 -8.97
CA LEU A 444 -20.31 -9.88 -8.39
C LEU A 444 -19.19 -8.93 -7.94
N THR A 445 -18.67 -9.13 -6.73
CA THR A 445 -17.59 -8.26 -6.23
C THR A 445 -16.49 -9.08 -5.57
N THR A 446 -15.24 -8.70 -5.84
CA THR A 446 -14.07 -9.17 -5.11
C THR A 446 -13.75 -8.31 -3.89
N SER A 447 -14.45 -7.18 -3.75
CA SER A 447 -14.45 -6.40 -2.53
C SER A 447 -15.01 -7.25 -1.39
N PHE A 448 -14.30 -7.26 -0.27
CA PHE A 448 -14.76 -7.90 0.96
C PHE A 448 -15.33 -6.92 1.97
N THR A 449 -15.43 -5.64 1.59
CA THR A 449 -15.93 -4.57 2.46
C THR A 449 -17.38 -4.75 2.85
N GLY A 450 -18.18 -5.41 2.01
CA GLY A 450 -19.62 -5.49 2.21
C GLY A 450 -20.38 -4.19 1.94
N LEU A 451 -19.73 -3.15 1.41
CA LEU A 451 -20.35 -1.87 1.03
C LEU A 451 -21.55 -2.06 0.10
N TYR A 452 -21.43 -3.00 -0.83
CA TYR A 452 -22.46 -3.28 -1.81
C TYR A 452 -23.71 -3.96 -1.20
N ASN A 453 -23.67 -4.49 0.04
CA ASN A 453 -24.86 -5.10 0.64
C ASN A 453 -25.96 -4.09 0.99
N GLU A 454 -25.63 -2.79 1.05
CA GLU A 454 -26.61 -1.71 1.22
C GLU A 454 -27.49 -1.54 -0.03
N ILE A 455 -27.12 -2.17 -1.16
CA ILE A 455 -27.91 -2.18 -2.38
C ILE A 455 -29.17 -3.02 -2.15
N GLU A 456 -30.21 -2.38 -1.63
CA GLU A 456 -31.56 -2.95 -1.56
C GLU A 456 -32.11 -3.09 -2.99
N CYS A 457 -31.93 -4.27 -3.56
CA CYS A 457 -32.56 -4.68 -4.81
C CYS A 457 -33.42 -5.90 -4.55
N ASN A 458 -34.71 -5.81 -4.85
CA ASN A 458 -35.76 -6.80 -4.57
C ASN A 458 -35.53 -8.22 -5.17
N SER A 459 -34.39 -8.46 -5.83
CA SER A 459 -34.04 -9.76 -6.41
C SER A 459 -32.54 -9.94 -6.75
N ASN A 460 -31.70 -8.91 -6.62
CA ASN A 460 -30.34 -8.94 -7.16
C ASN A 460 -29.36 -9.16 -6.01
N GLN A 461 -28.92 -10.40 -5.87
CA GLN A 461 -27.93 -10.79 -4.88
C GLN A 461 -26.59 -10.18 -5.28
N VAL A 462 -26.08 -9.26 -4.47
CA VAL A 462 -24.66 -8.97 -4.47
C VAL A 462 -23.94 -10.24 -4.05
N ILE A 463 -23.05 -10.74 -4.89
CA ILE A 463 -22.27 -11.94 -4.63
C ILE A 463 -20.84 -11.54 -4.31
N GLU A 464 -20.44 -11.75 -3.07
CA GLU A 464 -19.12 -11.42 -2.55
C GLU A 464 -18.18 -12.61 -2.77
N ILE A 465 -17.40 -12.55 -3.85
CA ILE A 465 -16.55 -13.65 -4.34
C ILE A 465 -15.53 -14.08 -3.28
N PHE A 466 -14.93 -13.11 -2.57
CA PHE A 466 -13.94 -13.36 -1.51
C PHE A 466 -14.53 -13.25 -0.10
N GLY A 467 -15.86 -13.16 0.00
CA GLY A 467 -16.59 -13.05 1.25
C GLY A 467 -16.64 -11.62 1.80
N ASN A 468 -16.88 -11.48 3.12
CA ASN A 468 -17.24 -10.20 3.74
C ASN A 468 -16.66 -10.07 5.15
N ILE A 469 -16.00 -8.94 5.43
CA ILE A 469 -15.38 -8.64 6.73
C ILE A 469 -16.39 -8.50 7.87
N HIS A 470 -17.64 -8.15 7.56
CA HIS A 470 -18.72 -8.00 8.52
C HIS A 470 -19.46 -9.31 8.77
N LYS A 471 -19.19 -10.40 8.03
CA LYS A 471 -19.78 -11.70 8.29
C LYS A 471 -18.78 -12.56 9.03
N SER A 472 -19.25 -13.34 9.98
CA SER A 472 -18.43 -14.33 10.68
C SER A 472 -18.72 -15.75 10.17
N ARG A 473 -17.71 -16.61 10.23
CA ARG A 473 -17.87 -18.05 10.07
C ARG A 473 -17.04 -18.82 11.08
N CYS A 474 -17.56 -19.99 11.44
CA CYS A 474 -16.84 -20.96 12.23
C CYS A 474 -15.80 -21.69 11.37
N GLU A 475 -14.61 -21.95 11.93
CA GLU A 475 -13.61 -22.77 11.24
C GLU A 475 -14.04 -24.23 11.04
N ASN A 476 -14.98 -24.73 11.84
CA ASN A 476 -15.63 -26.00 11.54
C ASN A 476 -16.57 -25.81 10.35
N ILE A 477 -16.12 -26.20 9.16
CA ILE A 477 -16.89 -26.09 7.90
C ILE A 477 -18.25 -26.82 7.98
N LYS A 478 -18.40 -27.83 8.85
CA LYS A 478 -19.67 -28.53 9.05
C LYS A 478 -20.64 -27.77 9.97
N CYS A 479 -20.18 -26.77 10.70
CA CYS A 479 -21.01 -25.96 11.59
C CYS A 479 -21.99 -25.09 10.79
N GLU A 480 -23.27 -25.15 11.14
CA GLU A 480 -24.35 -24.36 10.52
C GLU A 480 -24.31 -22.87 10.87
N HIS A 481 -23.58 -22.52 11.94
CA HIS A 481 -23.39 -21.14 12.40
C HIS A 481 -22.35 -20.39 11.53
N SER A 482 -22.41 -20.64 10.23
CA SER A 482 -21.65 -19.96 9.21
C SER A 482 -22.58 -18.95 8.56
N ASN A 483 -22.19 -17.69 8.44
CA ASN A 483 -22.91 -16.64 7.71
C ASN A 483 -24.10 -15.98 8.45
N THR A 484 -24.28 -16.20 9.76
CA THR A 484 -25.44 -15.67 10.49
C THR A 484 -25.13 -14.52 11.45
N MET A 485 -23.86 -14.29 11.79
CA MET A 485 -23.47 -13.25 12.76
C MET A 485 -22.61 -12.17 12.15
N ILE A 486 -22.95 -10.92 12.50
CA ILE A 486 -22.13 -9.75 12.23
C ILE A 486 -20.82 -9.91 12.99
N PHE A 487 -19.71 -10.01 12.28
CA PHE A 487 -18.37 -9.99 12.85
C PHE A 487 -18.07 -8.57 13.34
N GLN A 488 -18.00 -8.39 14.65
CA GLN A 488 -17.54 -7.16 15.26
C GLN A 488 -16.15 -7.40 15.84
N ALA A 489 -15.15 -6.79 15.22
CA ALA A 489 -13.83 -6.68 15.83
C ALA A 489 -13.95 -5.84 17.10
N SER A 490 -13.33 -6.28 18.20
CA SER A 490 -13.40 -5.56 19.47
C SER A 490 -12.04 -4.98 19.81
N LEU A 491 -11.98 -3.68 20.13
CA LEU A 491 -10.78 -3.03 20.66
C LEU A 491 -10.44 -3.47 22.10
N ASN A 492 -11.28 -4.28 22.74
CA ASN A 492 -11.04 -4.71 24.10
C ASN A 492 -9.88 -5.71 24.12
N GLN A 493 -8.67 -5.19 24.37
CA GLN A 493 -7.39 -5.91 24.45
C GLN A 493 -7.39 -7.12 25.41
N ASN A 494 -8.40 -7.24 26.27
CA ASN A 494 -8.53 -8.33 27.24
C ASN A 494 -9.35 -9.53 26.73
N ASN A 495 -10.00 -9.44 25.57
CA ASN A 495 -10.73 -10.56 24.99
C ASN A 495 -9.84 -11.25 23.96
N GLU A 496 -9.34 -12.43 24.32
CA GLU A 496 -8.67 -13.32 23.37
C GLU A 496 -9.54 -13.49 22.12
N LEU A 497 -8.93 -13.27 20.95
CA LEU A 497 -9.47 -13.43 19.60
C LEU A 497 -10.16 -14.76 19.29
N ASN A 498 -10.08 -15.71 20.21
CA ASN A 498 -10.82 -16.94 20.18
C ASN A 498 -12.26 -16.67 20.64
N GLN A 499 -13.04 -15.93 19.85
CA GLN A 499 -14.48 -16.06 19.93
C GLN A 499 -14.80 -17.51 19.56
N ILE A 500 -14.87 -18.38 20.56
CA ILE A 500 -15.25 -19.77 20.36
C ILE A 500 -16.67 -19.74 19.81
N CYS A 501 -16.88 -20.40 18.69
CA CYS A 501 -18.19 -20.52 18.08
C CYS A 501 -19.15 -21.14 19.10
N TYR A 502 -20.17 -20.39 19.54
CA TYR A 502 -21.10 -20.88 20.58
C TYR A 502 -21.87 -22.14 20.16
N ASN A 503 -21.98 -22.40 18.86
CA ASN A 503 -22.72 -23.54 18.33
C ASN A 503 -21.91 -24.83 18.44
N CYS A 504 -20.68 -24.85 17.89
CA CYS A 504 -19.84 -26.04 17.97
C CYS A 504 -18.99 -26.12 19.24
N LYS A 505 -18.79 -25.00 19.95
CA LYS A 505 -18.00 -24.86 21.19
C LYS A 505 -16.54 -25.31 21.10
N GLU A 506 -16.07 -25.68 19.91
CA GLU A 506 -14.75 -26.29 19.69
C GLU A 506 -13.81 -25.43 18.84
N LYS A 507 -14.37 -24.63 17.93
CA LYS A 507 -13.60 -23.87 16.94
C LYS A 507 -13.84 -22.38 17.06
N SER A 508 -12.83 -21.60 16.73
CA SER A 508 -12.92 -20.15 16.66
C SER A 508 -13.88 -19.68 15.56
N LEU A 509 -14.43 -18.49 15.77
CA LEU A 509 -15.05 -17.65 14.77
C LEU A 509 -13.99 -16.73 14.18
N ARG A 510 -14.16 -16.42 12.90
CA ARG A 510 -13.35 -15.42 12.21
C ARG A 510 -14.17 -14.75 11.12
N PRO A 511 -13.70 -13.63 10.54
CA PRO A 511 -14.32 -13.04 9.37
C PRO A 511 -14.49 -14.05 8.24
N GLN A 512 -15.60 -13.97 7.52
CA GLN A 512 -15.88 -14.77 6.33
C GLN A 512 -15.09 -14.21 5.15
N LEU A 513 -13.76 -14.27 5.23
CA LEU A 513 -12.85 -13.92 4.15
C LEU A 513 -12.25 -15.18 3.54
N LEU A 514 -12.04 -15.16 2.23
CA LEU A 514 -11.23 -16.15 1.53
C LEU A 514 -9.75 -15.88 1.81
N LEU A 515 -9.12 -16.79 2.55
CA LEU A 515 -7.68 -16.72 2.79
C LEU A 515 -6.90 -17.35 1.63
N LYS A 516 -5.64 -16.97 1.45
CA LYS A 516 -4.79 -17.42 0.32
C LYS A 516 -4.68 -18.93 0.19
N GLU A 517 -4.62 -19.65 1.30
CA GLU A 517 -4.49 -21.11 1.34
C GLU A 517 -5.83 -21.84 1.27
N GLU A 518 -6.95 -21.12 1.24
CA GLU A 518 -8.28 -21.71 1.23
C GLU A 518 -8.80 -21.94 -0.18
N LYS A 519 -9.48 -23.08 -0.34
CA LYS A 519 -10.23 -23.37 -1.56
C LYS A 519 -11.61 -22.71 -1.47
N ILE A 520 -12.01 -22.10 -2.58
CA ILE A 520 -13.38 -21.62 -2.77
C ILE A 520 -14.33 -22.82 -2.72
N ASN A 521 -15.35 -22.69 -1.87
CA ASN A 521 -16.43 -23.65 -1.76
C ASN A 521 -17.78 -22.95 -1.83
N ASP A 522 -18.80 -23.68 -2.29
CA ASP A 522 -20.14 -23.14 -2.50
C ASP A 522 -20.80 -22.67 -1.21
N LYS A 523 -20.50 -23.31 -0.07
CA LYS A 523 -21.12 -22.99 1.21
C LYS A 523 -20.87 -21.54 1.64
N PHE A 524 -19.68 -21.01 1.39
CA PHE A 524 -19.32 -19.65 1.81
C PHE A 524 -19.24 -18.65 0.66
N TYR A 525 -18.89 -19.10 -0.55
CA TYR A 525 -18.54 -18.21 -1.67
C TYR A 525 -19.42 -18.41 -2.90
N GLN A 526 -20.47 -19.24 -2.80
CA GLN A 526 -21.53 -19.33 -3.81
C GLN A 526 -21.01 -19.59 -5.24
N LYS A 527 -19.94 -20.38 -5.40
CA LYS A 527 -19.27 -20.62 -6.68
C LYS A 527 -20.23 -21.08 -7.79
N ASN A 528 -21.17 -21.99 -7.53
CA ASN A 528 -22.16 -22.43 -8.51
C ASN A 528 -23.10 -21.31 -8.94
N LEU A 529 -23.47 -20.43 -8.02
CA LEU A 529 -24.31 -19.27 -8.34
C LEU A 529 -23.54 -18.27 -9.19
N ILE A 530 -22.27 -17.98 -8.86
CA ILE A 530 -21.38 -17.15 -9.69
C ILE A 530 -21.34 -17.70 -11.10
N GLN A 531 -21.06 -18.99 -11.26
CA GLN A 531 -21.02 -19.64 -12.56
C GLN A 531 -22.36 -19.51 -13.30
N GLN A 532 -23.48 -19.71 -12.61
CA GLN A 532 -24.80 -19.55 -13.20
C GLN A 532 -25.01 -18.11 -13.71
N LYS A 533 -24.67 -17.09 -12.92
CA LYS A 533 -24.81 -15.67 -13.32
C LYS A 533 -23.98 -15.36 -14.55
N ILE A 534 -22.74 -15.83 -14.58
CA ILE A 534 -21.84 -15.68 -15.73
C ILE A 534 -22.38 -16.39 -16.97
N ASN A 535 -22.91 -17.60 -16.81
CA ASN A 535 -23.47 -18.37 -17.91
C ASN A 535 -24.71 -17.71 -18.53
N ASP A 536 -25.47 -16.98 -17.71
CA ASP A 536 -26.68 -16.27 -18.13
C ASP A 536 -26.39 -14.86 -18.68
N ALA A 537 -25.15 -14.36 -18.58
CA ALA A 537 -24.79 -13.00 -18.95
C ALA A 537 -24.77 -12.79 -20.48
N GLU A 538 -25.31 -11.67 -20.94
CA GLU A 538 -25.19 -11.23 -22.34
C GLU A 538 -24.03 -10.25 -22.53
N ILE A 539 -23.63 -9.58 -21.45
CA ILE A 539 -22.49 -8.68 -21.37
C ILE A 539 -21.98 -8.63 -19.93
N VAL A 540 -20.67 -8.51 -19.78
CA VAL A 540 -19.99 -8.40 -18.48
C VAL A 540 -19.25 -7.07 -18.41
N ILE A 541 -19.48 -6.28 -17.36
CA ILE A 541 -18.75 -5.06 -17.07
C ILE A 541 -17.80 -5.34 -15.92
N MET A 542 -16.50 -5.27 -16.19
CA MET A 542 -15.43 -5.46 -15.21
C MET A 542 -14.81 -4.13 -14.85
N ALA A 543 -14.65 -3.84 -13.56
CA ALA A 543 -14.05 -2.59 -13.14
C ALA A 543 -13.05 -2.79 -12.00
N GLY A 544 -11.81 -2.32 -12.17
CA GLY A 544 -10.75 -2.36 -11.15
C GLY A 544 -10.36 -3.76 -10.66
N LEU A 545 -10.61 -4.78 -11.47
CA LEU A 545 -10.41 -6.18 -11.10
C LEU A 545 -8.94 -6.57 -11.23
N ASP A 546 -8.42 -7.33 -10.26
CA ASP A 546 -7.10 -7.97 -10.37
C ASP A 546 -7.25 -9.38 -10.93
N ILE A 547 -6.85 -9.56 -12.20
CA ILE A 547 -6.97 -10.85 -12.88
C ILE A 547 -5.96 -11.91 -12.42
N ASN A 548 -4.98 -11.55 -11.57
CA ASN A 548 -3.95 -12.48 -11.10
C ASN A 548 -4.48 -13.54 -10.13
N ASN A 549 -5.71 -13.39 -9.64
CA ASN A 549 -6.35 -14.41 -8.80
C ASN A 549 -6.85 -15.58 -9.66
N GLU A 550 -6.40 -16.80 -9.35
CA GLU A 550 -6.71 -18.02 -10.13
C GLU A 550 -8.21 -18.22 -10.39
N PHE A 551 -9.07 -17.96 -9.40
CA PHE A 551 -10.52 -18.14 -9.57
C PHE A 551 -11.13 -17.08 -10.48
N ILE A 552 -10.64 -15.84 -10.39
CA ILE A 552 -11.05 -14.77 -11.29
C ILE A 552 -10.59 -15.10 -12.72
N SER A 553 -9.35 -15.56 -12.91
CA SER A 553 -8.87 -15.99 -14.22
C SER A 553 -9.73 -17.11 -14.82
N GLN A 554 -10.18 -18.07 -14.00
CA GLN A 554 -11.11 -19.12 -14.42
C GLN A 554 -12.47 -18.56 -14.88
N ILE A 555 -13.06 -17.64 -14.10
CA ILE A 555 -14.31 -16.96 -14.49
C ILE A 555 -14.14 -16.24 -15.83
N LEU A 556 -13.03 -15.54 -16.03
CA LEU A 556 -12.76 -14.80 -17.26
C LEU A 556 -12.53 -15.72 -18.46
N ALA A 557 -11.81 -16.82 -18.27
CA ALA A 557 -11.65 -17.84 -19.30
C ALA A 557 -13.01 -18.40 -19.75
N ASP A 558 -13.93 -18.65 -18.82
CA ASP A 558 -15.28 -19.11 -19.13
C ASP A 558 -16.08 -18.06 -19.91
N ILE A 559 -16.03 -16.78 -19.52
CA ILE A 559 -16.69 -15.67 -20.23
C ILE A 559 -16.16 -15.57 -21.67
N ILE A 560 -14.83 -15.59 -21.84
CA ILE A 560 -14.16 -15.49 -23.13
C ILE A 560 -14.50 -16.68 -24.02
N SER A 561 -14.47 -17.91 -23.48
CA SER A 561 -14.80 -19.12 -24.24
C SER A 561 -16.23 -19.11 -24.80
N LYS A 562 -17.13 -18.38 -24.14
CA LYS A 562 -18.54 -18.22 -24.54
C LYS A 562 -18.77 -17.04 -25.48
N LYS A 563 -17.71 -16.29 -25.82
CA LYS A 563 -17.78 -15.08 -26.64
C LYS A 563 -18.77 -14.05 -26.06
N VAL A 564 -18.86 -13.97 -24.73
CA VAL A 564 -19.63 -12.92 -24.07
C VAL A 564 -18.81 -11.63 -24.15
N CYS A 565 -19.44 -10.54 -24.57
CA CYS A 565 -18.79 -9.23 -24.65
C CYS A 565 -18.39 -8.75 -23.25
N ILE A 566 -17.14 -8.29 -23.12
CA ILE A 566 -16.56 -7.77 -21.88
C ILE A 566 -16.29 -6.29 -22.05
N ILE A 567 -16.74 -5.48 -21.11
CA ILE A 567 -16.33 -4.09 -20.97
C ILE A 567 -15.34 -4.04 -19.80
N GLU A 568 -14.07 -3.82 -20.10
CA GLU A 568 -13.01 -3.70 -19.11
C GLU A 568 -12.78 -2.22 -18.77
N ILE A 569 -12.91 -1.87 -17.49
CA ILE A 569 -12.61 -0.55 -16.93
C ILE A 569 -11.41 -0.69 -16.00
N ASN A 570 -10.24 -0.33 -16.48
CA ASN A 570 -8.99 -0.42 -15.74
C ASN A 570 -8.05 0.72 -16.15
N GLU A 571 -7.20 1.19 -15.22
CA GLU A 571 -6.12 2.14 -15.55
C GLU A 571 -5.11 1.51 -16.52
N GLN A 572 -4.86 0.21 -16.34
CA GLN A 572 -3.98 -0.59 -17.19
C GLN A 572 -4.75 -1.81 -17.67
N PRO A 573 -5.09 -1.89 -18.97
CA PRO A 573 -5.78 -3.05 -19.52
C PRO A 573 -5.01 -4.34 -19.27
N GLN A 574 -5.72 -5.37 -18.82
CA GLN A 574 -5.13 -6.65 -18.44
C GLN A 574 -5.57 -7.78 -19.38
N LEU A 575 -6.73 -7.67 -20.02
CA LEU A 575 -7.19 -8.64 -21.01
C LEU A 575 -6.54 -8.40 -22.36
N GLN A 576 -6.07 -9.48 -23.00
CA GLN A 576 -5.37 -9.45 -24.29
C GLN A 576 -6.11 -10.23 -25.39
N ILE A 577 -7.18 -10.95 -25.04
CA ILE A 577 -7.94 -11.80 -25.95
C ILE A 577 -9.43 -11.72 -25.62
N GLY A 578 -10.28 -11.91 -26.64
CA GLY A 578 -11.74 -11.99 -26.50
C GLY A 578 -12.45 -10.76 -27.09
N ASP A 579 -13.79 -10.79 -27.08
CA ASP A 579 -14.64 -9.65 -27.44
C ASP A 579 -14.63 -8.64 -26.29
N VAL A 580 -13.54 -7.86 -26.19
CA VAL A 580 -13.28 -6.94 -25.07
C VAL A 580 -13.24 -5.50 -25.55
N MET A 581 -14.03 -4.63 -24.93
CA MET A 581 -13.96 -3.17 -25.06
C MET A 581 -13.30 -2.58 -23.81
N GLN A 582 -12.27 -1.77 -24.00
CA GLN A 582 -11.44 -1.26 -22.90
C GLN A 582 -11.67 0.25 -22.70
N LEU A 583 -12.19 0.63 -21.54
CA LEU A 583 -12.29 2.00 -21.06
C LEU A 583 -11.09 2.32 -20.17
N VAL A 584 -10.01 2.79 -20.80
CA VAL A 584 -8.74 3.09 -20.12
C VAL A 584 -8.82 4.42 -19.38
N GLY A 585 -8.47 4.42 -18.10
CA GLY A 585 -8.45 5.63 -17.28
C GLY A 585 -8.72 5.34 -15.81
N ASN A 586 -9.01 6.39 -15.02
CA ASN A 586 -9.35 6.23 -13.62
C ASN A 586 -10.61 5.35 -13.48
N GLU A 587 -10.49 4.23 -12.76
CA GLU A 587 -11.54 3.22 -12.76
C GLU A 587 -12.84 3.71 -12.11
N LEU A 588 -12.73 4.50 -11.04
CA LEU A 588 -13.88 5.04 -10.32
C LEU A 588 -14.63 6.05 -11.19
N GLU A 589 -13.93 7.00 -11.80
CA GLU A 589 -14.55 8.04 -12.64
C GLU A 589 -15.18 7.45 -13.91
N ASN A 590 -14.50 6.50 -14.57
CA ASN A 590 -15.04 5.80 -15.74
C ASN A 590 -16.28 4.98 -15.36
N LEU A 591 -16.25 4.26 -14.24
CA LEU A 591 -17.39 3.48 -13.77
C LEU A 591 -18.58 4.38 -13.37
N LYS A 592 -18.33 5.52 -12.69
CA LYS A 592 -19.36 6.52 -12.37
C LYS A 592 -19.99 7.08 -13.64
N SER A 593 -19.18 7.50 -14.60
CA SER A 593 -19.62 8.05 -15.89
C SER A 593 -20.47 7.03 -16.67
N LEU A 594 -20.02 5.77 -16.71
CA LEU A 594 -20.79 4.67 -17.30
C LEU A 594 -22.12 4.47 -16.60
N CYS A 595 -22.12 4.41 -15.27
CA CYS A 595 -23.35 4.24 -14.51
C CYS A 595 -24.35 5.39 -14.75
N GLN A 596 -23.86 6.63 -14.82
CA GLN A 596 -24.68 7.80 -15.14
C GLN A 596 -25.28 7.71 -16.55
N LYS A 597 -24.53 7.28 -17.55
CA LYS A 597 -25.03 7.06 -18.92
C LYS A 597 -26.07 5.93 -18.98
N ILE A 598 -25.85 4.82 -18.27
CA ILE A 598 -26.84 3.73 -18.17
C ILE A 598 -28.15 4.25 -17.55
N LEU A 599 -28.07 5.13 -16.54
CA LEU A 599 -29.26 5.76 -15.95
C LEU A 599 -30.00 6.69 -16.91
N GLN A 600 -29.40 7.11 -18.03
CA GLN A 600 -30.05 7.93 -19.06
C GLN A 600 -30.78 7.08 -20.12
N LEU A 601 -30.50 5.77 -20.24
CA LEU A 601 -31.20 4.82 -21.14
C LEU A 601 -32.58 4.40 -20.62
#